data_AF-A0A930B9D1-F1
#
_entry.id   AF-A0A930B9D1-F1
#
_cell.length_a   1.000
_cell.length_b   1.000
_cell.length_c   1.000
_cell.angle_alpha   90.00
_cell.angle_beta   90.00
_cell.angle_gamma   90.00
#
_symmetry.space_group_name_H-M   'P 1'
#
loop_
_entity.id
_entity.type
_entity.pdbx_description
1 polymer ?
#
loop_
_entity_poly.entity_id
_entity_poly.type
_entity_poly.pdbx_seq_one_letter_code
_entity_poly.pdbx_strand_id
1 'polypeptide(L)'
;MDWKEGKIVNTPLERQMKTSYIDYAMSVIVTRALPDVRDGLKPVHRRILYAMNEAGMLPNKAYKKSARIVGDVLGKYHPHGDTAVYDSAVRMAQDFSIRYPLVDGHGNFGSIDGDSAAAMRYTEMRMAKITLEMLRDIDKDTVDFMPNYDGSLTEPLVLPSRIPNLLVNGSYGIAVGMATNVPPHNLSEVVDGLCAMIDNPEITIDELMKYIKGPDFPTAAIIQGHKGIEDTYRTGRGSITVRARVDIEEMERGKNRIIVTELPY
;
A
#
# COMPACT_ATOMS: atom_id res chain seq x y z
N MET A 1 -19.06 48.18 2.27
CA MET A 1 -18.92 47.24 3.40
C MET A 1 -17.47 47.28 3.80
N ASP A 2 -17.15 48.06 4.83
CA ASP A 2 -15.79 48.14 5.36
C ASP A 2 -15.51 46.84 6.12
N TRP A 3 -14.65 46.01 5.56
CA TRP A 3 -14.05 44.92 6.30
C TRP A 3 -13.24 45.55 7.44
N LYS A 4 -13.77 45.49 8.67
CA LYS A 4 -12.95 45.75 9.86
C LYS A 4 -12.00 44.57 10.01
N GLU A 5 -10.91 44.60 9.25
CA GLU A 5 -9.83 43.64 9.40
C GLU A 5 -9.38 43.66 10.87
N GLY A 6 -9.22 42.48 11.45
CA GLY A 6 -8.62 42.34 12.78
C GLY A 6 -7.18 42.87 12.79
N LYS A 7 -6.44 42.57 13.86
CA LYS A 7 -5.02 42.94 13.93
C LYS A 7 -4.23 42.31 12.78
N ILE A 8 -3.81 43.12 11.80
CA ILE A 8 -2.95 42.68 10.69
C ILE A 8 -1.51 42.55 11.19
N VAL A 9 -0.89 41.40 10.97
CA VAL A 9 0.50 41.13 11.36
C VAL A 9 1.36 41.07 10.10
N ASN A 10 2.24 42.05 9.93
CA ASN A 10 3.24 42.02 8.86
C ASN A 10 4.20 40.86 9.07
N THR A 11 4.25 39.93 8.11
CA THR A 11 5.10 38.74 8.16
C THR A 11 6.04 38.73 6.96
N PRO A 12 7.37 38.63 7.16
CA PRO A 12 8.32 38.52 6.06
C PRO A 12 8.03 37.31 5.17
N LEU A 13 7.95 37.53 3.84
CA LEU A 13 7.61 36.49 2.87
C LEU A 13 8.54 35.27 2.99
N GLU A 14 9.85 35.48 3.07
CA GLU A 14 10.83 34.40 3.19
C GLU A 14 10.56 33.50 4.41
N ARG A 15 10.29 34.11 5.57
CA ARG A 15 9.98 33.38 6.81
C ARG A 15 8.67 32.60 6.67
N GLN A 16 7.64 33.23 6.10
CA GLN A 16 6.34 32.59 5.91
C GLN A 16 6.45 31.40 4.96
N MET A 17 7.11 31.59 3.82
CA MET A 17 7.34 30.55 2.82
C MET A 17 8.10 29.36 3.39
N LYS A 18 9.19 29.61 4.13
CA LYS A 18 9.98 28.55 4.75
C LYS A 18 9.16 27.75 5.76
N THR A 19 8.38 28.42 6.61
CA THR A 19 7.56 27.76 7.63
C THR A 19 6.46 26.91 6.99
N SER A 20 5.64 27.52 6.13
CA SER A 20 4.53 26.82 5.47
C SER A 20 5.01 25.66 4.58
N TYR A 21 6.16 25.83 3.90
CA TYR A 21 6.73 24.75 3.09
C TYR A 21 7.23 23.58 3.95
N ILE A 22 7.93 23.85 5.05
CA ILE A 22 8.43 22.79 5.96
C ILE A 22 7.25 22.05 6.60
N ASP A 23 6.24 22.76 7.09
CA ASP A 23 5.06 22.13 7.72
C ASP A 23 4.34 21.20 6.74
N TYR A 24 4.13 21.67 5.50
CA TYR A 24 3.53 20.86 4.44
C TYR A 24 4.42 19.66 4.07
N ALA A 25 5.72 19.88 3.85
CA ALA A 25 6.66 18.83 3.46
C ALA A 25 6.71 17.72 4.51
N MET A 26 6.84 18.09 5.79
CA MET A 26 6.88 17.14 6.90
C MET A 26 5.57 16.37 7.03
N SER A 27 4.42 17.05 6.92
CA SER A 27 3.12 16.38 6.91
C SER A 27 3.01 15.35 5.79
N VAL A 28 3.41 15.70 4.56
CA VAL A 28 3.33 14.78 3.42
C VAL A 28 4.27 13.58 3.59
N ILE A 29 5.50 13.80 4.06
CA ILE A 29 6.51 12.75 4.25
C ILE A 29 6.05 11.76 5.33
N VAL A 30 5.67 12.25 6.51
CA VAL A 30 5.42 11.40 7.69
C VAL A 30 4.00 10.84 7.70
N THR A 31 3.01 11.62 7.26
CA THR A 31 1.60 11.30 7.51
C THR A 31 0.79 10.97 6.24
N ARG A 32 1.43 10.86 5.07
CA ARG A 32 0.69 10.64 3.81
C ARG A 32 1.38 9.70 2.83
N ALA A 33 2.54 10.10 2.33
CA ALA A 33 3.07 9.56 1.07
C ALA A 33 3.89 8.28 1.24
N LEU A 34 4.57 8.12 2.37
CA LEU A 34 5.50 7.02 2.61
C LEU A 34 4.89 6.00 3.60
N PRO A 35 5.19 4.69 3.42
CA PRO A 35 4.76 3.66 4.35
C PRO A 35 5.62 3.68 5.63
N ASP A 36 5.08 3.17 6.73
CA ASP A 36 5.90 2.78 7.88
C ASP A 36 6.63 1.46 7.57
N VAL A 37 7.90 1.35 7.96
CA VAL A 37 8.72 0.17 7.65
C VAL A 37 8.22 -1.11 8.33
N ARG A 38 7.56 -0.97 9.49
CA ARG A 38 7.16 -2.09 10.35
C ARG A 38 5.94 -2.83 9.83
N ASP A 39 4.94 -2.10 9.32
CA ASP A 39 3.71 -2.68 8.78
C ASP A 39 3.52 -2.48 7.26
N GLY A 40 4.40 -1.71 6.61
CA GLY A 40 4.30 -1.42 5.18
C GLY A 40 3.11 -0.56 4.77
N LEU A 41 2.41 0.06 5.72
CA LEU A 41 1.19 0.82 5.45
C LEU A 41 1.41 2.33 5.52
N LYS A 42 0.73 3.03 4.62
CA LYS A 42 0.49 4.47 4.73
C LYS A 42 -0.67 4.72 5.69
N PRO A 43 -0.79 5.91 6.29
CA PRO A 43 -1.84 6.19 7.26
C PRO A 43 -3.26 5.92 6.75
N VAL A 44 -3.58 6.23 5.49
CA VAL A 44 -4.90 5.93 4.92
C VAL A 44 -5.20 4.43 4.89
N HIS A 45 -4.22 3.60 4.49
CA HIS A 45 -4.39 2.14 4.45
C HIS A 45 -4.60 1.60 5.86
N ARG A 46 -3.77 2.02 6.83
CA ARG A 46 -3.87 1.61 8.23
C ARG A 46 -5.23 1.92 8.83
N ARG A 47 -5.71 3.15 8.61
CA ARG A 47 -7.02 3.62 9.09
C ARG A 47 -8.19 2.84 8.48
N ILE A 48 -8.11 2.49 7.19
CA ILE A 48 -9.11 1.64 6.54
C ILE A 48 -9.18 0.27 7.22
N LEU A 49 -8.04 -0.42 7.35
CA LEU A 49 -8.02 -1.77 7.95
C LEU A 49 -8.46 -1.73 9.43
N TYR A 50 -8.02 -0.73 10.18
CA TYR A 50 -8.43 -0.55 11.57
C TYR A 50 -9.94 -0.28 11.71
N ALA A 51 -10.51 0.62 10.90
CA ALA A 51 -11.95 0.88 10.90
C ALA A 51 -12.77 -0.35 10.48
N MET A 52 -12.27 -1.15 9.53
CA MET A 52 -12.91 -2.42 9.13
C MET A 52 -12.91 -3.43 10.28
N ASN A 53 -11.84 -3.48 11.05
CA ASN A 53 -11.73 -4.32 12.24
C ASN A 53 -12.76 -3.91 13.31
N GLU A 54 -12.82 -2.63 13.64
CA GLU A 54 -13.79 -2.11 14.61
C GLU A 54 -15.24 -2.31 14.18
N ALA A 55 -15.51 -2.18 12.87
CA ALA A 55 -16.82 -2.44 12.30
C ALA A 55 -17.18 -3.94 12.23
N GLY A 56 -16.29 -4.83 12.66
CA GLY A 56 -16.49 -6.28 12.65
C GLY A 56 -16.60 -6.87 11.24
N MET A 57 -15.96 -6.24 10.25
CA MET A 57 -15.99 -6.64 8.84
C MET A 57 -15.02 -7.80 8.55
N LEU A 58 -15.11 -8.86 9.36
CA LEU A 58 -14.24 -10.03 9.28
C LEU A 58 -14.48 -10.84 7.99
N PRO A 59 -13.51 -11.64 7.53
CA PRO A 59 -13.62 -12.46 6.31
C PRO A 59 -14.78 -13.48 6.33
N ASN A 60 -15.27 -13.87 7.50
CA ASN A 60 -16.39 -14.81 7.65
C ASN A 60 -17.75 -14.11 7.81
N LYS A 61 -17.80 -12.77 7.71
CA LYS A 61 -19.04 -11.98 7.78
C LYS A 61 -19.48 -11.55 6.39
N ALA A 62 -20.74 -11.13 6.30
CA ALA A 62 -21.30 -10.57 5.07
C ALA A 62 -20.58 -9.26 4.70
N TYR A 63 -20.42 -9.03 3.39
CA TYR A 63 -19.92 -7.77 2.86
C TYR A 63 -20.78 -6.59 3.34
N LYS A 64 -20.16 -5.42 3.51
CA LYS A 64 -20.84 -4.17 3.85
C LYS A 64 -20.62 -3.15 2.75
N LYS A 65 -21.59 -2.26 2.54
CA LYS A 65 -21.48 -1.18 1.55
C LYS A 65 -20.21 -0.38 1.73
N SER A 66 -19.48 -0.14 0.64
CA SER A 66 -18.22 0.59 0.68
C SER A 66 -18.38 2.01 1.22
N ALA A 67 -19.49 2.68 0.89
CA ALA A 67 -19.81 4.01 1.43
C ALA A 67 -19.88 4.05 2.97
N ARG A 68 -20.30 2.96 3.62
CA ARG A 68 -20.37 2.89 5.08
C ARG A 68 -18.96 2.93 5.69
N ILE A 69 -18.06 2.08 5.23
CA ILE A 69 -16.70 2.01 5.76
C ILE A 69 -15.91 3.29 5.44
N VAL A 70 -16.09 3.86 4.24
CA VAL A 70 -15.51 5.15 3.90
C VAL A 70 -15.99 6.23 4.88
N GLY A 71 -17.31 6.29 5.15
CA GLY A 71 -17.87 7.21 6.14
C GLY A 71 -17.28 7.02 7.55
N ASP A 72 -17.14 5.77 8.01
CA ASP A 72 -16.55 5.46 9.32
C ASP A 72 -15.07 5.91 9.39
N VAL A 73 -14.29 5.67 8.34
CA VAL A 73 -12.88 6.09 8.26
C VAL A 73 -12.76 7.61 8.30
N LEU A 74 -13.60 8.33 7.54
CA LEU A 74 -13.58 9.79 7.50
C LEU A 74 -13.98 10.41 8.83
N GLY A 75 -15.08 9.94 9.41
CA GLY A 75 -15.65 10.49 10.63
C GLY A 75 -14.81 10.19 11.87
N LYS A 76 -14.00 9.14 11.87
CA LYS A 76 -13.21 8.74 13.03
C LYS A 76 -11.72 9.02 12.89
N TYR A 77 -11.12 8.83 11.72
CA TYR A 77 -9.66 8.68 11.61
C TYR A 77 -9.01 9.53 10.50
N HIS A 78 -9.68 9.78 9.38
CA HIS A 78 -9.03 10.34 8.19
C HIS A 78 -9.72 11.63 7.69
N PRO A 79 -9.26 12.83 8.11
CA PRO A 79 -9.90 14.10 7.80
C PRO A 79 -9.55 14.60 6.38
N HIS A 80 -9.78 13.77 5.37
CA HIS A 80 -9.50 14.04 3.95
C HIS A 80 -10.71 13.66 3.07
N GLY A 81 -10.56 13.70 1.74
CA GLY A 81 -11.65 13.38 0.82
C GLY A 81 -12.05 11.90 0.86
N ASP A 82 -13.34 11.65 0.70
CA ASP A 82 -13.93 10.31 0.60
C ASP A 82 -13.36 9.51 -0.57
N THR A 83 -13.18 10.15 -1.73
CA THR A 83 -12.55 9.54 -2.91
C THR A 83 -11.18 8.95 -2.59
N ALA A 84 -10.33 9.68 -1.84
CA ALA A 84 -8.98 9.20 -1.52
C ALA A 84 -9.01 7.94 -0.63
N VAL A 85 -9.95 7.86 0.30
CA VAL A 85 -10.17 6.67 1.15
C VAL A 85 -10.70 5.51 0.31
N TYR A 86 -11.70 5.77 -0.53
CA TYR A 86 -12.31 4.74 -1.36
C TYR A 86 -11.33 4.16 -2.38
N ASP A 87 -10.61 5.01 -3.11
CA ASP A 87 -9.61 4.56 -4.10
C ASP A 87 -8.48 3.76 -3.44
N SER A 88 -8.10 4.14 -2.22
CA SER A 88 -7.12 3.37 -1.43
C SER A 88 -7.65 1.98 -1.06
N ALA A 89 -8.91 1.89 -0.63
CA ALA A 89 -9.56 0.61 -0.33
C ALA A 89 -9.73 -0.25 -1.59
N VAL A 90 -10.09 0.38 -2.72
CA VAL A 90 -10.21 -0.28 -4.03
C VAL A 90 -8.89 -0.91 -4.45
N ARG A 91 -7.79 -0.16 -4.38
CA ARG A 91 -6.45 -0.70 -4.71
C ARG A 91 -6.05 -1.86 -3.83
N MET A 92 -6.39 -1.83 -2.54
CA MET A 92 -6.15 -2.95 -1.62
C MET A 92 -7.01 -4.21 -1.91
N ALA A 93 -8.02 -4.09 -2.77
CA ALA A 93 -8.87 -5.19 -3.21
C ALA A 93 -8.51 -5.73 -4.62
N GLN A 94 -7.70 -5.01 -5.38
CA GLN A 94 -7.31 -5.37 -6.75
C GLN A 94 -6.11 -6.33 -6.72
N ASP A 95 -6.33 -7.57 -7.14
CA ASP A 95 -5.31 -8.63 -7.20
C ASP A 95 -4.23 -8.39 -8.27
N PHE A 96 -4.49 -7.54 -9.26
CA PHE A 96 -3.50 -7.05 -10.23
C PHE A 96 -2.70 -5.84 -9.72
N SER A 97 -3.18 -5.15 -8.67
CA SER A 97 -2.48 -3.98 -8.09
C SER A 97 -1.63 -4.36 -6.89
N ILE A 98 -2.08 -5.29 -6.04
CA ILE A 98 -1.30 -5.72 -4.87
C ILE A 98 -1.21 -7.24 -4.85
N ARG A 99 -0.06 -7.76 -4.43
CA ARG A 99 0.25 -9.20 -4.54
C ARG A 99 -0.63 -10.09 -3.66
N TYR A 100 -0.99 -9.58 -2.48
CA TYR A 100 -1.85 -10.23 -1.50
C TYR A 100 -2.92 -9.24 -1.01
N PRO A 101 -4.11 -9.22 -1.65
CA PRO A 101 -5.21 -8.32 -1.31
C PRO A 101 -5.50 -8.26 0.20
N LEU A 102 -5.60 -7.05 0.74
CA LEU A 102 -5.94 -6.78 2.14
C LEU A 102 -7.45 -6.50 2.31
N VAL A 103 -8.14 -6.25 1.21
CA VAL A 103 -9.58 -6.04 1.15
C VAL A 103 -10.19 -7.08 0.22
N ASP A 104 -11.32 -7.65 0.61
CA ASP A 104 -12.14 -8.54 -0.21
C ASP A 104 -13.35 -7.71 -0.69
N GLY A 105 -13.37 -7.42 -2.00
CA GLY A 105 -14.38 -6.59 -2.65
C GLY A 105 -15.45 -7.40 -3.38
N HIS A 106 -16.70 -6.92 -3.30
CA HIS A 106 -17.85 -7.46 -4.02
C HIS A 106 -18.46 -6.39 -4.93
N GLY A 107 -18.58 -6.70 -6.22
CA GLY A 107 -18.96 -5.77 -7.29
C GLY A 107 -17.78 -5.40 -8.20
N ASN A 108 -17.93 -4.36 -9.01
CA ASN A 108 -16.88 -3.89 -9.90
C ASN A 108 -15.84 -3.03 -9.15
N PHE A 109 -14.65 -3.59 -8.95
CA PHE A 109 -13.49 -2.92 -8.33
C PHE A 109 -12.44 -2.46 -9.36
N GLY A 110 -12.82 -2.33 -10.63
CA GLY A 110 -11.95 -1.94 -11.74
C GLY A 110 -11.31 -3.13 -12.45
N SER A 111 -10.56 -2.84 -13.51
CA SER A 111 -9.92 -3.84 -14.37
C SER A 111 -8.47 -3.47 -14.66
N ILE A 112 -7.70 -4.45 -15.16
CA ILE A 112 -6.34 -4.24 -15.66
C ILE A 112 -6.29 -3.31 -16.90
N ASP A 113 -7.41 -3.19 -17.62
CA ASP A 113 -7.54 -2.33 -18.80
C ASP A 113 -7.67 -0.83 -18.43
N GLY A 114 -7.70 -0.51 -17.14
CA GLY A 114 -7.78 0.85 -16.63
C GLY A 114 -9.20 1.32 -16.33
N ASP A 115 -10.20 0.42 -16.39
CA ASP A 115 -11.56 0.77 -15.97
C ASP A 115 -11.57 1.09 -14.47
N SER A 116 -12.19 2.21 -14.12
CA SER A 116 -12.36 2.61 -12.73
C SER A 116 -13.34 1.68 -12.01
N ALA A 117 -13.16 1.54 -10.70
CA ALA A 117 -14.15 0.87 -9.86
C ALA A 117 -15.52 1.57 -9.95
N ALA A 118 -16.59 0.81 -9.77
CA ALA A 118 -17.91 1.40 -9.59
C ALA A 118 -17.92 2.30 -8.34
N ALA A 119 -18.79 3.31 -8.32
CA ALA A 119 -18.91 4.20 -7.18
C ALA A 119 -19.21 3.42 -5.87
N MET A 120 -18.71 3.93 -4.74
CA MET A 120 -18.80 3.28 -3.41
C MET A 120 -20.22 2.96 -2.91
N ARG A 121 -21.25 3.51 -3.55
CA ARG A 121 -22.67 3.18 -3.29
C ARG A 121 -23.09 1.81 -3.86
N TYR A 122 -22.38 1.32 -4.87
CA TYR A 122 -22.67 0.03 -5.52
C TYR A 122 -21.85 -1.11 -4.96
N THR A 123 -20.56 -0.86 -4.70
CA THR A 123 -19.63 -1.87 -4.21
C THR A 123 -19.84 -2.17 -2.74
N GLU A 124 -19.40 -3.35 -2.34
CA GLU A 124 -19.33 -3.79 -0.95
C GLU A 124 -17.94 -4.36 -0.68
N MET A 125 -17.49 -4.31 0.58
CA MET A 125 -16.19 -4.85 0.95
C MET A 125 -16.23 -5.49 2.35
N ARG A 126 -15.20 -6.29 2.64
CA ARG A 126 -14.83 -6.80 3.97
C ARG A 126 -13.33 -7.06 4.00
N MET A 127 -12.77 -7.42 5.14
CA MET A 127 -11.35 -7.76 5.21
C MET A 127 -11.06 -9.05 4.45
N ALA A 128 -9.95 -9.07 3.71
CA ALA A 128 -9.39 -10.31 3.20
C ALA A 128 -8.88 -11.18 4.36
N LYS A 129 -8.74 -12.50 4.13
CA LYS A 129 -8.29 -13.43 5.19
C LYS A 129 -6.92 -13.06 5.77
N ILE A 130 -5.98 -12.67 4.90
CA ILE A 130 -4.61 -12.32 5.30
C ILE A 130 -4.55 -11.09 6.22
N THR A 131 -5.52 -10.18 6.09
CA THR A 131 -5.64 -8.95 6.88
C THR A 131 -5.85 -9.23 8.36
N LEU A 132 -6.38 -10.39 8.72
CA LEU A 132 -6.46 -10.80 10.12
C LEU A 132 -5.08 -10.89 10.76
N GLU A 133 -4.05 -11.33 10.02
CA GLU A 133 -2.67 -11.38 10.54
C GLU A 133 -2.04 -10.00 10.65
N MET A 134 -2.53 -8.99 9.90
CA MET A 134 -2.10 -7.60 10.07
C MET A 134 -2.58 -7.02 11.41
N LEU A 135 -3.79 -7.38 11.85
CA LEU A 135 -4.47 -6.81 13.02
C LEU A 135 -4.42 -7.72 14.25
N ARG A 136 -3.83 -8.90 14.13
CA ARG A 136 -3.85 -9.92 15.18
C ARG A 136 -3.22 -9.40 16.46
N ASP A 137 -3.96 -9.54 17.57
CA ASP A 137 -3.59 -9.11 18.92
C ASP A 137 -3.49 -7.59 19.13
N ILE A 138 -4.06 -6.78 18.23
CA ILE A 138 -4.10 -5.31 18.38
C ILE A 138 -4.77 -4.83 19.69
N ASP A 139 -5.61 -5.67 20.29
CA ASP A 139 -6.33 -5.44 21.55
C ASP A 139 -5.53 -5.84 22.80
N LYS A 140 -4.29 -6.31 22.64
CA LYS A 140 -3.44 -6.82 23.73
C LYS A 140 -2.22 -5.94 24.02
N ASP A 141 -2.37 -4.62 23.84
CA ASP A 141 -1.31 -3.64 24.12
C ASP A 141 0.01 -3.93 23.36
N THR A 142 -0.11 -4.44 22.13
CA THR A 142 1.04 -4.82 21.30
C THR A 142 1.60 -3.67 20.47
N VAL A 143 0.87 -2.57 20.35
CA VAL A 143 1.24 -1.39 19.55
C VAL A 143 0.79 -0.12 20.26
N ASP A 144 1.55 0.95 20.06
CA ASP A 144 1.20 2.27 20.57
C ASP A 144 0.00 2.87 19.82
N PHE A 145 -0.86 3.54 20.57
CA PHE A 145 -1.99 4.31 20.06
C PHE A 145 -1.76 5.81 20.24
N MET A 146 -2.36 6.61 19.38
CA MET A 146 -2.41 8.06 19.50
C MET A 146 -3.86 8.57 19.44
N PRO A 147 -4.17 9.75 20.01
CA PRO A 147 -5.44 10.40 19.76
C PRO A 147 -5.67 10.62 18.26
N ASN A 148 -6.92 10.46 17.80
CA ASN A 148 -7.33 10.80 16.45
C ASN A 148 -7.31 12.33 16.22
N TYR A 149 -7.71 12.77 15.02
CA TYR A 149 -7.58 14.17 14.61
C TYR A 149 -8.39 15.19 15.44
N ASP A 150 -9.47 14.76 16.12
CA ASP A 150 -10.29 15.61 16.98
C ASP A 150 -10.17 15.27 18.48
N GLY A 151 -9.33 14.29 18.82
CA GLY A 151 -9.07 13.84 20.20
C GLY A 151 -10.20 13.06 20.86
N SER A 152 -11.28 12.71 20.13
CA SER A 152 -12.42 11.96 20.67
C SER A 152 -12.21 10.44 20.71
N LEU A 153 -11.30 9.93 19.88
CA LEU A 153 -10.97 8.51 19.73
C LEU A 153 -9.46 8.31 19.71
N THR A 154 -9.04 7.05 19.70
CA THR A 154 -7.63 6.65 19.51
C THR A 154 -7.46 5.82 18.25
N GLU A 155 -6.31 5.93 17.61
CA GLU A 155 -5.92 5.13 16.45
C GLU A 155 -4.50 4.55 16.61
N PRO A 156 -4.22 3.36 16.04
CA PRO A 156 -2.90 2.75 16.15
C PRO A 156 -1.87 3.52 15.32
N LEU A 157 -0.68 3.75 15.89
CA LEU A 157 0.45 4.33 15.16
C LEU A 157 0.96 3.38 14.06
N VAL A 158 0.94 2.08 14.35
CA VAL A 158 1.36 0.96 13.50
C VAL A 158 0.46 -0.24 13.77
N LEU A 159 0.27 -1.15 12.82
CA LEU A 159 -0.41 -2.43 13.08
C LEU A 159 0.57 -3.48 13.62
N PRO A 160 0.09 -4.50 14.36
CA PRO A 160 0.94 -5.63 14.79
C PRO A 160 1.70 -6.30 13.64
N SER A 161 1.10 -6.39 12.45
CA SER A 161 1.73 -6.85 11.20
C SER A 161 2.51 -8.15 11.33
N ARG A 162 1.82 -9.28 11.56
CA ARG A 162 2.47 -10.60 11.65
C ARG A 162 2.97 -11.16 10.31
N ILE A 163 2.79 -10.42 9.22
CA ILE A 163 3.38 -10.69 7.92
C ILE A 163 4.31 -9.52 7.54
N PRO A 164 5.40 -9.77 6.79
CA PRO A 164 6.32 -8.72 6.34
C PRO A 164 5.73 -7.91 5.16
N ASN A 165 4.63 -7.21 5.42
CA ASN A 165 3.74 -6.61 4.41
C ASN A 165 4.44 -5.59 3.50
N LEU A 166 5.43 -4.83 3.99
CA LEU A 166 6.16 -3.86 3.17
C LEU A 166 6.80 -4.51 1.94
N LEU A 167 7.48 -5.64 2.11
CA LEU A 167 8.12 -6.35 0.99
C LEU A 167 7.10 -7.16 0.21
N VAL A 168 6.17 -7.81 0.91
CA VAL A 168 5.21 -8.74 0.32
C VAL A 168 4.23 -8.03 -0.62
N ASN A 169 3.68 -6.87 -0.22
CA ASN A 169 2.78 -6.10 -1.06
C ASN A 169 3.45 -4.92 -1.76
N GLY A 170 4.69 -4.58 -1.41
CA GLY A 170 5.37 -3.41 -1.94
C GLY A 170 4.75 -2.09 -1.45
N SER A 171 5.29 -0.98 -1.95
CA SER A 171 4.73 0.35 -1.74
C SER A 171 5.29 1.34 -2.74
N TYR A 172 4.40 2.11 -3.36
CA TYR A 172 4.75 3.25 -4.19
C TYR A 172 4.27 4.55 -3.55
N GLY A 173 5.08 5.60 -3.54
CA GLY A 173 4.68 6.89 -3.00
C GLY A 173 5.57 8.04 -3.43
N ILE A 174 4.96 9.19 -3.73
CA ILE A 174 5.65 10.45 -4.03
C ILE A 174 5.40 11.41 -2.87
N ALA A 175 6.46 11.83 -2.21
CA ALA A 175 6.44 12.82 -1.13
C ALA A 175 7.02 14.15 -1.62
N VAL A 176 7.38 15.04 -0.68
CA VAL A 176 8.07 16.29 -0.99
C VAL A 176 9.58 16.05 -0.93
N GLY A 177 10.25 16.20 -2.08
CA GLY A 177 11.71 16.02 -2.19
C GLY A 177 12.20 14.56 -2.18
N MET A 178 11.30 13.58 -2.08
CA MET A 178 11.62 12.16 -2.08
C MET A 178 10.47 11.31 -2.61
N ALA A 179 10.77 10.07 -3.00
CA ALA A 179 9.79 9.08 -3.43
C ALA A 179 10.24 7.68 -2.98
N THR A 180 9.30 6.75 -2.95
CA THR A 180 9.53 5.33 -2.68
C THR A 180 8.86 4.48 -3.76
N ASN A 181 9.52 3.40 -4.15
CA ASN A 181 8.99 2.39 -5.05
C ASN A 181 9.59 1.03 -4.67
N VAL A 182 8.89 0.32 -3.79
CA VAL A 182 9.25 -1.02 -3.31
C VAL A 182 8.38 -2.02 -4.09
N PRO A 183 8.97 -2.92 -4.90
CA PRO A 183 8.19 -3.91 -5.63
C PRO A 183 7.69 -5.02 -4.69
N PRO A 184 6.58 -5.70 -5.01
CA PRO A 184 6.05 -6.82 -4.23
C PRO A 184 6.94 -8.05 -4.33
N HIS A 185 6.85 -8.92 -3.33
CA HIS A 185 7.64 -10.14 -3.20
C HIS A 185 6.76 -11.32 -2.77
N ASN A 186 7.26 -12.52 -3.02
CA ASN A 186 6.57 -13.74 -2.62
C ASN A 186 6.59 -13.89 -1.09
N LEU A 187 5.42 -14.13 -0.47
CA LEU A 187 5.29 -14.26 0.98
C LEU A 187 6.17 -15.38 1.55
N SER A 188 6.22 -16.54 0.90
CA SER A 188 7.03 -17.66 1.39
C SER A 188 8.51 -17.32 1.34
N GLU A 189 8.99 -16.75 0.22
CA GLU A 189 10.41 -16.37 0.08
C GLU A 189 10.84 -15.34 1.13
N VAL A 190 10.01 -14.32 1.39
CA VAL A 190 10.31 -13.31 2.41
C VAL A 190 10.31 -13.90 3.82
N VAL A 191 9.38 -14.80 4.13
CA VAL A 191 9.34 -15.50 5.43
C VAL A 191 10.54 -16.43 5.60
N ASP A 192 10.91 -17.18 4.56
CA ASP A 192 12.10 -18.05 4.59
C ASP A 192 13.38 -17.24 4.83
N GLY A 193 13.52 -16.09 4.16
CA GLY A 193 14.63 -15.15 4.38
C GLY A 193 14.64 -14.57 5.79
N LEU A 194 13.47 -14.25 6.35
CA LEU A 194 13.33 -13.77 7.73
C LEU A 194 13.74 -14.84 8.74
N CYS A 195 13.30 -16.09 8.56
CA CYS A 195 13.74 -17.22 9.39
C CYS A 195 15.26 -17.41 9.32
N ALA A 196 15.83 -17.37 8.11
CA ALA A 196 17.28 -17.48 7.94
C ALA A 196 18.06 -16.34 8.64
N MET A 197 17.51 -15.12 8.66
CA MET A 197 18.09 -13.99 9.39
C MET A 197 17.95 -14.12 10.91
N ILE A 198 16.87 -14.72 11.41
CA ILE A 198 16.72 -15.03 12.85
C ILE A 198 17.76 -16.08 13.28
N ASP A 199 17.94 -17.13 12.48
CA ASP A 199 18.88 -18.22 12.77
C ASP A 199 20.33 -17.76 12.62
N ASN A 200 20.61 -16.86 11.67
CA ASN A 200 21.92 -16.25 11.47
C ASN A 200 21.80 -14.71 11.34
N PRO A 201 21.96 -13.96 12.44
CA PRO A 201 21.89 -12.50 12.43
C PRO A 201 22.96 -11.81 11.55
N GLU A 202 24.06 -12.50 11.24
CA GLU A 202 25.15 -12.00 10.39
C GLU A 202 24.99 -12.42 8.92
N ILE A 203 23.83 -12.97 8.54
CA ILE A 203 23.55 -13.40 7.17
C ILE A 203 23.78 -12.26 6.18
N THR A 204 24.57 -12.55 5.15
CA THR A 204 24.87 -11.55 4.12
C THR A 204 23.72 -11.39 3.14
N ILE A 205 23.69 -10.27 2.41
CA ILE A 205 22.70 -10.05 1.33
C ILE A 205 22.80 -11.17 0.27
N ASP A 206 24.01 -11.64 -0.04
CA ASP A 206 24.23 -12.76 -0.97
C ASP A 206 23.61 -14.07 -0.52
N GLU A 207 23.59 -14.30 0.80
CA GLU A 207 22.95 -15.47 1.37
C GLU A 207 21.42 -15.29 1.46
N LEU A 208 20.94 -14.10 1.81
CA LEU A 208 19.50 -13.78 1.79
C LEU A 208 18.88 -13.92 0.39
N MET A 209 19.62 -13.56 -0.66
CA MET A 209 19.17 -13.71 -2.05
C MET A 209 18.95 -15.16 -2.50
N LYS A 210 19.46 -16.14 -1.73
CA LYS A 210 19.15 -17.56 -1.97
C LYS A 210 17.72 -17.91 -1.54
N TYR A 211 17.16 -17.16 -0.61
CA TYR A 211 15.78 -17.30 -0.12
C TYR A 211 14.84 -16.34 -0.85
N ILE A 212 15.21 -15.05 -0.93
CA ILE A 212 14.45 -14.00 -1.60
C ILE A 212 15.06 -13.74 -2.98
N LYS A 213 14.53 -14.39 -4.02
CA LYS A 213 15.19 -14.43 -5.34
C LYS A 213 15.02 -13.14 -6.13
N GLY A 214 13.99 -12.37 -5.81
CA GLY A 214 13.60 -11.17 -6.54
C GLY A 214 12.16 -10.77 -6.24
N PRO A 215 11.69 -9.69 -6.88
CA PRO A 215 10.27 -9.34 -6.87
C PRO A 215 9.38 -10.45 -7.46
N ASP A 216 8.15 -10.53 -6.95
CA ASP A 216 7.08 -11.40 -7.44
C ASP A 216 5.85 -10.54 -7.69
N PHE A 217 5.65 -10.15 -8.95
CA PHE A 217 4.58 -9.22 -9.34
C PHE A 217 3.22 -9.91 -9.40
N PRO A 218 2.13 -9.24 -8.97
CA PRO A 218 0.77 -9.78 -9.11
C PRO A 218 0.38 -10.10 -10.55
N THR A 219 0.94 -9.37 -11.53
CA THR A 219 0.71 -9.57 -12.96
C THR A 219 1.64 -10.61 -13.59
N ALA A 220 2.47 -11.29 -12.77
CA ALA A 220 3.51 -12.21 -13.19
C ALA A 220 4.56 -11.56 -14.11
N ALA A 221 4.54 -11.90 -15.40
CA ALA A 221 5.50 -11.47 -16.42
C ALA A 221 6.93 -12.03 -16.19
N ILE A 222 7.92 -11.46 -16.89
CA ILE A 222 9.30 -11.96 -16.91
C ILE A 222 10.27 -10.86 -16.51
N ILE A 223 10.95 -11.03 -15.37
CA ILE A 223 12.09 -10.18 -15.00
C ILE A 223 13.30 -10.54 -15.87
N GLN A 224 13.94 -9.54 -16.45
CA GLN A 224 15.10 -9.68 -17.33
C GLN A 224 16.40 -9.38 -16.58
N GLY A 225 17.14 -10.43 -16.21
CA GLY A 225 18.44 -10.35 -15.56
C GLY A 225 18.37 -10.15 -14.03
N HIS A 226 19.51 -10.37 -13.37
CA HIS A 226 19.61 -10.34 -11.90
C HIS A 226 20.25 -9.08 -11.32
N LYS A 227 21.09 -8.38 -12.09
CA LYS A 227 21.85 -7.22 -11.62
C LYS A 227 20.96 -6.13 -10.98
N GLY A 228 19.81 -5.85 -11.59
CA GLY A 228 18.87 -4.86 -11.05
C GLY A 228 18.31 -5.23 -9.69
N ILE A 229 18.12 -6.53 -9.43
CA ILE A 229 17.67 -7.07 -8.14
C ILE A 229 18.78 -6.91 -7.10
N GLU A 230 20.00 -7.34 -7.45
CA GLU A 230 21.17 -7.24 -6.57
C GLU A 230 21.46 -5.78 -6.15
N ASP A 231 21.46 -4.85 -7.11
CA ASP A 231 21.67 -3.43 -6.86
C ASP A 231 20.59 -2.87 -5.92
N THR A 232 19.33 -3.26 -6.15
CA THR A 232 18.18 -2.85 -5.33
C THR A 232 18.33 -3.35 -3.89
N TYR A 233 18.68 -4.62 -3.67
CA TYR A 233 18.79 -5.17 -2.33
C TYR A 233 20.01 -4.64 -1.56
N ARG A 234 21.13 -4.37 -2.24
CA ARG A 234 22.33 -3.84 -1.59
C ARG A 234 22.25 -2.37 -1.24
N THR A 235 21.56 -1.57 -2.05
CA THR A 235 21.62 -0.10 -1.95
C THR A 235 20.27 0.57 -1.72
N GLY A 236 19.18 -0.18 -1.82
CA GLY A 236 17.81 0.36 -1.86
C GLY A 236 17.46 1.00 -3.21
N ARG A 237 18.33 0.94 -4.22
CA ARG A 237 18.12 1.52 -5.55
C ARG A 237 18.65 0.60 -6.66
N GLY A 238 17.80 0.30 -7.63
CA GLY A 238 18.18 -0.44 -8.82
C GLY A 238 17.12 -0.30 -9.90
N SER A 239 17.43 -0.81 -11.09
CA SER A 239 16.49 -0.82 -12.22
C SER A 239 16.24 -2.26 -12.65
N ILE A 240 14.98 -2.67 -12.57
CA ILE A 240 14.54 -4.03 -12.91
C ILE A 240 13.73 -3.94 -14.20
N THR A 241 14.19 -4.63 -15.25
CA THR A 241 13.47 -4.69 -16.53
C THR A 241 12.45 -5.82 -16.48
N VAL A 242 11.18 -5.50 -16.70
CA VAL A 242 10.08 -6.48 -16.75
C VAL A 242 9.54 -6.55 -18.17
N ARG A 243 9.40 -7.76 -18.71
CA ARG A 243 8.90 -8.04 -20.06
C ARG A 243 7.63 -8.86 -19.98
N ALA A 244 6.66 -8.54 -20.84
CA ALA A 244 5.47 -9.35 -21.05
C ALA A 244 5.81 -10.82 -21.37
N ARG A 245 4.97 -11.76 -20.92
CA ARG A 245 5.06 -13.15 -21.40
C ARG A 245 4.40 -13.24 -22.76
N VAL A 246 5.15 -13.77 -23.72
CA VAL A 246 4.76 -13.79 -25.12
C VAL A 246 5.03 -15.16 -25.71
N ASP A 247 4.01 -15.72 -26.35
CA ASP A 247 4.10 -16.94 -27.15
C ASP A 247 3.88 -16.60 -28.64
N ILE A 248 4.60 -17.30 -29.51
CA ILE A 248 4.44 -17.17 -30.97
C ILE A 248 3.80 -18.46 -31.48
N GLU A 249 2.62 -18.34 -32.07
CA GLU A 249 1.90 -19.48 -32.64
C GLU A 249 1.85 -19.39 -34.17
N GLU A 250 2.15 -20.51 -34.82
CA GLU A 250 1.94 -20.66 -36.26
C GLU A 250 0.44 -20.78 -36.58
N MET A 251 0.00 -20.06 -37.60
CA MET A 251 -1.35 -20.06 -38.13
C MET A 251 -1.37 -20.71 -39.53
N GLU A 252 -2.59 -20.97 -40.03
CA GLU A 252 -2.78 -21.41 -41.41
C GLU A 252 -2.10 -20.48 -42.42
N ARG A 253 -1.70 -21.06 -43.55
CA ARG A 253 -1.06 -20.36 -44.67
C ARG A 253 0.27 -19.70 -44.30
N GLY A 254 0.99 -20.24 -43.30
CA GLY A 254 2.34 -19.79 -42.92
C GLY A 254 2.39 -18.40 -42.27
N LYS A 255 1.28 -17.94 -41.70
CA LYS A 255 1.24 -16.70 -40.90
C LYS A 255 1.58 -17.03 -39.44
N ASN A 256 2.11 -16.06 -38.70
CA ASN A 256 2.32 -16.20 -37.26
C ASN A 256 1.45 -15.21 -36.50
N ARG A 257 1.02 -15.56 -35.28
CA ARG A 257 0.43 -14.63 -34.32
C ARG A 257 1.24 -14.58 -33.04
N ILE A 258 1.23 -13.42 -32.41
CA ILE A 258 1.87 -13.18 -31.11
C ILE A 258 0.75 -13.15 -30.08
N ILE A 259 0.85 -13.99 -29.06
CA ILE A 259 -0.10 -14.04 -27.94
C ILE A 259 0.62 -13.53 -26.70
N VAL A 260 0.08 -12.46 -26.11
CA VAL A 260 0.56 -11.91 -24.84
C VAL A 260 -0.32 -12.46 -23.72
N THR A 261 0.25 -13.16 -22.75
CA THR A 261 -0.49 -13.82 -21.66
C THR A 261 -0.30 -13.14 -20.30
N GLU A 262 0.80 -12.40 -20.11
CA GLU A 262 1.11 -11.66 -18.87
C GLU A 262 1.71 -10.30 -19.22
N LEU A 263 1.32 -9.25 -18.50
CA LEU A 263 1.79 -7.88 -18.70
C LEU A 263 2.72 -7.43 -17.56
N PRO A 264 3.72 -6.59 -17.83
CA PRO A 264 4.50 -5.93 -16.78
C PRO A 264 3.61 -5.18 -15.77
N TYR A 265 4.05 -5.17 -14.51
CA TYR A 265 3.39 -4.48 -13.39
C TYR A 265 3.49 -2.96 -13.48
#